data_AF-A0A0R3R7I9-F1
#
_entry.id   AF-A0A0R3R7I9-F1
#
_cell.length_a   1.000
_cell.length_b   1.000
_cell.length_c   1.000
_cell.angle_alpha   90.00
_cell.angle_beta   90.00
_cell.angle_gamma   90.00
#
_symmetry.space_group_name_H-M   'P 1'
#
loop_
_entity.id
_entity.type
_entity.pdbx_description
1 polymer ?
#
loop_
_entity_poly.entity_id
_entity_poly.type
_entity_poly.pdbx_seq_one_letter_code
_entity_poly.pdbx_strand_id
1 'polypeptide(L)'
;FFYLFFEFKFQGKVLFASGSPFPDLRLNGKLYKPGQGNNSYVFPGVALGVILFQVRHIDDELFLIAARQIADMVTAKDIKFGRIYPNLKYIRECSIKIALAIAKHCYANGTAALYPEPEDLEKYIRSQIYSVEYDELIDVTYEWPQEDMKHGFPVPVARRESVEE
;
A
#
# COMPACT_ATOMS: atom_id res chain seq x y z
N PHE A 1 5.33 34.16 8.67
CA PHE A 1 5.10 33.67 10.05
C PHE A 1 6.13 32.60 10.46
N PHE A 2 6.27 31.49 9.72
CA PHE A 2 7.27 30.44 10.00
C PHE A 2 8.72 30.94 10.09
N TYR A 3 9.20 31.64 9.05
CA TYR A 3 10.56 32.18 8.97
C TYR A 3 10.92 33.06 10.18
N LEU A 4 10.04 34.02 10.52
CA LEU A 4 10.25 34.96 11.61
C LEU A 4 10.45 34.26 12.96
N PHE A 5 9.68 33.20 13.24
CA PHE A 5 9.75 32.48 14.50
C PHE A 5 10.95 31.51 14.56
N PHE A 6 11.20 30.79 13.47
CA PHE A 6 12.26 29.79 13.42
C PHE A 6 13.67 30.39 13.48
N GLU A 7 13.85 31.55 12.83
CA GLU A 7 15.11 32.27 12.75
C GLU A 7 15.37 33.12 14.01
N PHE A 8 14.46 34.04 14.35
CA PHE A 8 14.74 35.03 15.40
C PHE A 8 14.55 34.50 16.83
N LYS A 9 13.57 33.61 17.06
CA LYS A 9 13.23 33.18 18.44
C LYS A 9 13.89 31.88 18.84
N PHE A 10 14.02 30.94 17.90
CA PHE A 10 14.39 29.57 18.22
C PHE A 10 15.74 29.12 17.65
N GLN A 11 16.41 29.93 16.83
CA GLN A 11 17.75 29.67 16.31
C GLN A 11 17.93 28.27 15.69
N GLY A 12 16.88 27.76 15.01
CA GLY A 12 16.90 26.44 14.38
C GLY A 12 16.78 25.23 15.32
N LYS A 13 16.42 25.42 16.60
CA LYS A 13 16.27 24.34 17.60
C LYS A 13 14.84 23.78 17.71
N VAL A 14 13.88 24.32 16.97
CA VAL A 14 12.48 23.86 17.00
C VAL A 14 12.28 22.68 16.06
N LEU A 15 11.52 21.68 16.53
CA LEU A 15 10.91 20.67 15.67
C LEU A 15 9.61 21.23 15.12
N PHE A 16 9.53 21.35 13.79
CA PHE A 16 8.40 21.99 13.12
C PHE A 16 7.75 21.05 12.10
N ALA A 17 6.42 21.01 12.13
CA ALA A 17 5.59 20.49 11.05
C ALA A 17 4.33 21.34 10.90
N SER A 18 3.73 21.29 9.73
CA SER A 18 2.51 22.02 9.38
C SER A 18 1.57 21.15 8.55
N GLY A 19 0.28 21.52 8.49
CA GLY A 19 -0.64 20.87 7.55
C GLY A 19 -0.36 21.26 6.09
N SER A 20 -0.06 22.54 5.85
CA SER A 20 0.24 23.08 4.51
C SER A 20 1.74 23.05 4.20
N PRO A 21 2.15 22.94 2.93
CA PRO A 21 3.56 23.02 2.54
C PRO A 21 4.18 24.38 2.87
N PHE A 22 5.40 24.36 3.41
CA PHE A 22 6.28 25.52 3.49
C PHE A 22 7.57 25.27 2.68
N PRO A 23 8.15 26.32 2.07
CA PRO A 23 9.41 26.20 1.36
C PRO A 23 10.59 25.83 2.29
N ASP A 24 11.65 25.28 1.69
CA ASP A 24 12.90 24.97 2.38
C ASP A 24 13.52 26.26 2.98
N LEU A 25 14.15 26.12 4.15
CA LEU A 25 14.80 27.22 4.88
C LEU A 25 16.30 26.95 5.03
N ARG A 26 17.14 27.90 4.63
CA ARG A 26 18.57 27.87 4.97
C ARG A 26 18.82 28.79 6.16
N LEU A 27 19.38 28.24 7.23
CA LEU A 27 19.75 28.98 8.44
C LEU A 27 21.13 28.53 8.90
N ASN A 28 22.06 29.46 9.09
CA ASN A 28 23.43 29.20 9.56
C ASN A 28 24.16 28.12 8.75
N GLY A 29 24.04 28.14 7.42
CA GLY A 29 24.65 27.14 6.52
C GLY A 29 23.97 25.77 6.50
N LYS A 30 22.95 25.53 7.34
CA LYS A 30 22.16 24.29 7.36
C LYS A 30 20.85 24.45 6.61
N LEU A 31 20.51 23.45 5.81
CA LEU A 31 19.23 23.35 5.10
C LEU A 31 18.21 22.61 5.97
N TYR A 32 17.05 23.23 6.17
CA TYR A 32 15.90 22.69 6.86
C TYR A 32 14.75 22.51 5.87
N LYS A 33 14.06 21.37 5.99
CA LYS A 33 12.94 21.00 5.12
C LYS A 33 11.73 20.69 6.00
N PRO A 34 10.84 21.65 6.27
CA PRO A 34 9.73 21.43 7.20
C PRO A 34 8.83 20.29 6.72
N GLY A 35 8.50 19.37 7.63
CA GLY A 35 7.63 18.23 7.36
C GLY A 35 6.15 18.65 7.29
N GLN A 36 5.33 17.84 6.61
CA GLN A 36 3.89 18.04 6.54
C GLN A 36 3.16 16.96 7.35
N GLY A 37 2.36 17.37 8.33
CA GLY A 37 1.45 16.48 9.05
C GLY A 37 0.19 16.26 8.23
N ASN A 38 0.28 15.41 7.20
CA ASN A 38 -0.82 15.14 6.28
C ASN A 38 -1.47 13.78 6.56
N ASN A 39 -2.80 13.75 6.58
CA ASN A 39 -3.60 12.54 6.70
C ASN A 39 -3.31 11.48 5.61
N SER A 40 -2.73 11.89 4.48
CA SER A 40 -2.25 10.99 3.43
C SER A 40 -1.26 9.94 3.93
N TYR A 41 -0.54 10.15 5.03
CA TYR A 41 0.33 9.11 5.59
C TYR A 41 -0.43 7.96 6.26
N VAL A 42 -1.66 8.21 6.73
CA VAL A 42 -2.42 7.27 7.56
C VAL A 42 -3.48 6.56 6.75
N PHE A 43 -4.41 7.31 6.16
CA PHE A 43 -5.64 6.73 5.59
C PHE A 43 -5.38 5.69 4.49
N PRO A 44 -4.43 5.86 3.56
CA PRO A 44 -4.19 4.84 2.55
C PRO A 44 -3.69 3.51 3.13
N GLY A 45 -2.83 3.54 4.14
CA GLY A 45 -2.30 2.33 4.79
C GLY A 45 -3.34 1.64 5.65
N VAL A 46 -4.10 2.42 6.42
CA VAL A 46 -5.21 1.89 7.23
C VAL A 46 -6.28 1.26 6.34
N ALA A 47 -6.73 1.98 5.31
CA ALA A 47 -7.74 1.47 4.37
C ALA A 47 -7.25 0.19 3.67
N LEU A 48 -6.00 0.16 3.21
CA LEU A 48 -5.41 -1.03 2.59
C LEU A 48 -5.46 -2.23 3.54
N GLY A 49 -5.02 -2.08 4.78
CA GLY A 49 -5.07 -3.16 5.78
C GLY A 49 -6.50 -3.63 6.07
N VAL A 50 -7.42 -2.68 6.29
CA VAL A 50 -8.82 -3.00 6.62
C VAL A 50 -9.51 -3.74 5.47
N ILE A 51 -9.31 -3.29 4.23
CA ILE A 51 -9.92 -3.91 3.04
C ILE A 51 -9.35 -5.31 2.81
N LEU A 52 -8.01 -5.45 2.78
CA LEU A 52 -7.37 -6.72 2.44
C LEU A 52 -7.67 -7.80 3.48
N PHE A 53 -7.61 -7.46 4.77
CA PHE A 53 -7.79 -8.43 5.86
C PHE A 53 -9.23 -8.49 6.39
N GLN A 54 -10.16 -7.80 5.72
CA GLN A 54 -11.59 -7.77 6.05
C GLN A 54 -11.84 -7.44 7.53
N VAL A 55 -11.15 -6.41 8.05
CA VAL A 55 -11.24 -6.02 9.45
C VAL A 55 -12.62 -5.41 9.71
N ARG A 56 -13.36 -5.95 10.70
CA ARG A 56 -14.77 -5.58 10.93
C ARG A 56 -14.97 -4.21 11.55
N HIS A 57 -14.08 -3.83 12.47
CA HIS A 57 -14.16 -2.58 13.22
C HIS A 57 -12.78 -1.96 13.31
N ILE A 58 -12.73 -0.63 13.14
CA ILE A 58 -11.50 0.15 13.26
C ILE A 58 -11.53 0.81 14.63
N ASP A 59 -10.62 0.41 15.51
CA ASP A 59 -10.42 1.00 16.83
C ASP A 59 -9.27 2.03 16.83
N ASP A 60 -9.11 2.72 17.95
CA ASP A 60 -8.02 3.69 18.15
C ASP A 60 -6.64 3.02 18.11
N GLU A 61 -6.56 1.71 18.38
CA GLU A 61 -5.32 0.96 18.38
C GLU A 61 -4.77 0.81 16.96
N LEU A 62 -5.61 0.58 15.94
CA LEU A 62 -5.18 0.56 14.55
C LEU A 62 -4.55 1.89 14.11
N PHE A 63 -5.10 3.01 14.55
CA PHE A 63 -4.52 4.34 14.28
C PHE A 63 -3.19 4.55 15.02
N LEU A 64 -3.08 4.06 16.26
CA LEU A 64 -1.83 4.11 17.02
C LEU A 64 -0.73 3.26 16.36
N ILE A 65 -1.08 2.08 15.84
CA ILE A 65 -0.18 1.21 15.08
C ILE A 65 0.29 1.94 13.81
N ALA A 66 -0.62 2.56 13.06
CA ALA A 66 -0.26 3.33 11.87
C ALA A 66 0.71 4.48 12.21
N ALA A 67 0.43 5.23 13.28
CA ALA A 67 1.30 6.32 13.73
C ALA A 67 2.71 5.84 14.10
N ARG A 68 2.84 4.69 14.78
CA ARG A 68 4.13 4.07 15.11
C ARG A 68 4.89 3.67 13.84
N GLN A 69 4.21 3.03 12.89
CA GLN A 69 4.84 2.62 11.62
C GLN A 69 5.35 3.83 10.81
N ILE A 70 4.60 4.95 10.80
CA ILE A 70 5.03 6.18 10.14
C ILE A 70 6.31 6.74 10.80
N ALA A 71 6.36 6.73 12.15
CA ALA A 71 7.52 7.20 12.91
C ALA A 71 8.76 6.32 12.65
N ASP A 72 8.59 5.00 12.59
CA ASP A 72 9.67 4.04 12.32
C ASP A 72 10.27 4.20 10.91
N MET A 73 9.51 4.79 9.98
CA MET A 73 9.97 5.07 8.63
C MET A 73 10.76 6.37 8.48
N VAL A 74 10.83 7.20 9.52
CA VAL A 74 11.61 8.45 9.48
C VAL A 74 13.10 8.12 9.53
N THR A 75 13.82 8.41 8.45
CA THR A 75 15.24 8.07 8.36
C THR A 75 16.12 9.09 9.09
N ALA A 76 17.34 8.69 9.46
CA ALA A 76 18.34 9.63 9.98
C ALA A 76 18.62 10.80 9.01
N LYS A 77 18.47 10.58 7.69
CA LYS A 77 18.56 11.62 6.68
C LYS A 77 17.42 12.63 6.79
N ASP A 78 16.20 12.18 7.03
CA ASP A 78 15.04 13.05 7.25
C ASP A 78 15.23 13.91 8.50
N ILE A 79 15.66 13.29 9.61
CA ILE A 79 15.98 14.00 10.87
C ILE A 79 17.09 15.04 10.66
N LYS A 80 18.12 14.75 9.85
CA LYS A 80 19.20 15.70 9.55
C LYS A 80 18.68 16.99 8.90
N PHE A 81 17.65 16.89 8.07
CA PHE A 81 16.95 18.04 7.46
C PHE A 81 15.84 18.64 8.36
N GLY A 82 15.64 18.12 9.57
CA GLY A 82 14.59 18.57 10.49
C GLY A 82 13.19 18.08 10.12
N ARG A 83 13.07 17.02 9.31
CA ARG A 83 11.80 16.38 8.98
C ARG A 83 11.42 15.39 10.06
N ILE A 84 10.18 15.46 10.52
CA ILE A 84 9.60 14.50 11.48
C ILE A 84 8.60 13.53 10.81
N TYR A 85 8.47 13.61 9.49
CA TYR A 85 7.68 12.70 8.66
C TYR A 85 8.58 12.11 7.56
N PRO A 86 8.32 10.88 7.11
CA PRO A 86 9.05 10.29 6.00
C PRO A 86 8.81 11.09 4.72
N ASN A 87 9.68 10.91 3.73
CA ASN A 87 9.49 11.58 2.44
C ASN A 87 8.23 11.04 1.72
N LEU A 88 7.37 11.94 1.22
CA LEU A 88 6.14 11.61 0.48
C LEU A 88 6.36 10.63 -0.69
N LYS A 89 7.55 10.58 -1.29
CA LYS A 89 7.86 9.58 -2.34
C LYS A 89 7.68 8.13 -1.85
N TYR A 90 7.87 7.88 -0.55
CA TYR A 90 7.76 6.55 0.05
C TYR A 90 6.38 6.26 0.64
N ILE A 91 5.37 7.08 0.33
CA ILE A 91 4.03 6.93 0.90
C ILE A 91 3.38 5.58 0.54
N ARG A 92 3.65 5.04 -0.65
CA ARG A 92 3.19 3.70 -1.04
C ARG A 92 3.77 2.61 -0.15
N GLU A 93 5.09 2.64 0.09
CA GLU A 93 5.76 1.70 0.99
C GLU A 93 5.31 1.89 2.45
N CYS A 94 5.00 3.12 2.85
CA CYS A 94 4.40 3.41 4.16
C CYS A 94 3.06 2.71 4.31
N SER A 95 2.19 2.82 3.31
CA SER A 95 0.89 2.15 3.32
C SER A 95 1.01 0.63 3.42
N ILE A 96 1.97 0.02 2.72
CA ILE A 96 2.24 -1.42 2.79
C ILE A 96 2.63 -1.84 4.20
N LYS A 97 3.57 -1.12 4.82
CA LYS A 97 4.03 -1.43 6.18
C LYS A 97 2.94 -1.24 7.23
N ILE A 98 2.12 -0.20 7.09
CA ILE A 98 0.95 0.00 7.95
C ILE A 98 -0.03 -1.15 7.79
N ALA A 99 -0.38 -1.53 6.56
CA ALA A 99 -1.29 -2.64 6.30
C ALA A 99 -0.75 -3.96 6.86
N LEU A 100 0.55 -4.21 6.75
CA LEU A 100 1.21 -5.39 7.32
C LEU A 100 1.14 -5.41 8.85
N ALA A 101 1.37 -4.27 9.50
CA ALA A 101 1.30 -4.16 10.95
C ALA A 101 -0.14 -4.35 11.47
N ILE A 102 -1.12 -3.78 10.76
CA ILE A 102 -2.56 -4.00 11.03
C ILE A 102 -2.91 -5.47 10.86
N ALA A 103 -2.47 -6.12 9.79
CA ALA A 103 -2.71 -7.54 9.55
C ALA A 103 -2.26 -8.41 10.73
N LYS A 104 -0.99 -8.25 11.14
CA LYS A 104 -0.39 -8.99 12.25
C LYS A 104 -1.16 -8.78 13.55
N HIS A 105 -1.56 -7.54 13.82
CA HIS A 105 -2.34 -7.21 15.00
C HIS A 105 -3.75 -7.83 14.96
N CYS A 106 -4.44 -7.72 13.82
CA CYS A 106 -5.80 -8.23 13.66
C CYS A 106 -5.87 -9.76 13.67
N TYR A 107 -4.88 -10.47 13.13
CA TYR A 107 -4.79 -11.93 13.26
C TYR A 107 -4.50 -12.35 14.70
N ALA A 108 -3.58 -11.67 15.39
CA ALA A 108 -3.31 -11.95 16.81
C ALA A 108 -4.53 -11.73 17.71
N ASN A 109 -5.36 -10.74 17.41
CA ASN A 109 -6.56 -10.39 18.19
C ASN A 109 -7.85 -11.06 17.67
N GLY A 110 -7.78 -11.86 16.61
CA GLY A 110 -8.94 -12.53 16.02
C GLY A 110 -9.97 -11.57 15.39
N THR A 111 -9.56 -10.37 14.98
CA THR A 111 -10.42 -9.34 14.37
C THR A 111 -10.33 -9.30 12.84
N ALA A 112 -9.34 -9.98 12.25
CA ALA A 112 -9.26 -10.20 10.80
C ALA A 112 -10.27 -11.27 10.37
N ALA A 113 -11.11 -10.96 9.38
CA ALA A 113 -12.10 -11.90 8.86
C ALA A 113 -11.64 -12.66 7.61
N LEU A 114 -10.55 -12.23 6.95
CA LEU A 114 -9.94 -12.96 5.85
C LEU A 114 -9.38 -14.30 6.35
N TYR A 115 -9.93 -15.41 5.85
CA TYR A 115 -9.51 -16.77 6.17
C TYR A 115 -9.31 -17.61 4.90
N PRO A 116 -8.26 -18.45 4.82
CA PRO A 116 -7.19 -18.62 5.82
C PRO A 116 -6.24 -17.42 5.91
N GLU A 117 -5.46 -17.34 6.99
CA GLU A 117 -4.35 -16.38 7.09
C GLU A 117 -3.33 -16.68 5.97
N PRO A 118 -2.96 -15.69 5.13
CA PRO A 118 -1.94 -15.88 4.11
C PRO A 118 -0.58 -16.24 4.73
N GLU A 119 0.11 -17.23 4.15
CA GLU A 119 1.43 -17.67 4.65
C GLU A 119 2.48 -16.53 4.68
N ASP A 120 2.45 -15.67 3.66
CA ASP A 120 3.27 -14.47 3.57
C ASP A 120 2.38 -13.24 3.39
N LEU A 121 2.14 -12.55 4.51
CA LEU A 121 1.30 -11.35 4.56
C LEU A 121 1.84 -10.23 3.67
N GLU A 122 3.17 -10.03 3.60
CA GLU A 122 3.72 -8.93 2.79
C GLU A 122 3.58 -9.24 1.29
N LYS A 123 3.87 -10.46 0.88
CA LYS A 123 3.69 -10.90 -0.50
C LYS A 123 2.22 -10.83 -0.92
N TYR A 124 1.30 -11.24 -0.05
CA TYR A 124 -0.14 -11.10 -0.27
C TYR A 124 -0.54 -9.63 -0.45
N ILE A 125 -0.11 -8.73 0.44
CA ILE A 125 -0.42 -7.30 0.31
C ILE A 125 0.09 -6.76 -1.03
N ARG A 126 1.34 -7.06 -1.38
CA ARG A 126 1.96 -6.58 -2.63
C ARG A 126 1.25 -7.11 -3.88
N SER A 127 0.68 -8.31 -3.85
CA SER A 127 -0.07 -8.86 -4.99
C SER A 127 -1.47 -8.25 -5.18
N GLN A 128 -1.99 -7.52 -4.18
CA GLN A 128 -3.33 -6.92 -4.22
C GLN A 128 -3.31 -5.42 -4.51
N ILE A 129 -2.12 -4.81 -4.57
CA ILE A 129 -1.99 -3.37 -4.81
C ILE A 129 -2.20 -3.08 -6.29
N TYR A 130 -2.91 -1.97 -6.56
CA TYR A 130 -3.14 -1.48 -7.91
C TYR A 130 -1.82 -1.24 -8.68
N SER A 131 -1.69 -1.89 -9.83
CA SER A 131 -0.61 -1.66 -10.79
C SER A 131 -0.94 -0.46 -11.68
N VAL A 132 0.08 0.33 -12.01
CA VAL A 132 -0.03 1.46 -12.96
C VAL A 132 0.33 1.05 -14.39
N GLU A 133 0.81 -0.17 -14.57
CA GLU A 133 1.11 -0.78 -15.86
C GLU A 133 -0.20 -1.10 -16.60
N TYR A 134 -0.15 -1.17 -17.93
CA TYR A 134 -1.30 -1.64 -18.70
C TYR A 134 -1.46 -3.14 -18.56
N ASP A 135 -2.71 -3.59 -18.46
CA ASP A 135 -3.06 -5.01 -18.51
C ASP A 135 -3.34 -5.46 -19.95
N GLU A 136 -3.06 -6.73 -20.22
CA GLU A 136 -3.46 -7.38 -21.48
C GLU A 136 -4.98 -7.52 -21.53
N LEU A 137 -5.59 -7.01 -22.60
CA LEU A 137 -7.05 -7.06 -22.80
C LEU A 137 -7.48 -8.19 -23.73
N ILE A 138 -6.53 -8.88 -24.34
CA ILE A 138 -6.77 -10.01 -25.25
C ILE A 138 -6.59 -11.30 -24.46
N ASP A 139 -7.49 -12.26 -24.69
CA ASP A 139 -7.44 -13.57 -24.03
C ASP A 139 -6.12 -14.29 -24.30
N VAL A 140 -5.51 -14.81 -23.24
CA VAL A 140 -4.34 -15.68 -23.34
C VAL A 140 -4.79 -17.06 -23.80
N THR A 141 -4.38 -17.46 -24.99
CA THR A 141 -4.63 -18.80 -25.51
C THR A 141 -3.53 -19.77 -25.06
N TYR A 142 -3.90 -21.02 -24.80
CA TYR A 142 -2.97 -22.10 -24.49
C TYR A 142 -3.46 -23.41 -25.14
N GLU A 143 -2.53 -24.28 -25.52
CA GLU A 143 -2.85 -25.54 -26.17
C GLU A 143 -3.18 -26.63 -25.15
N TRP A 144 -4.17 -27.45 -25.48
CA TRP A 144 -4.45 -28.69 -24.78
C TRP A 144 -3.61 -29.84 -25.37
N PRO A 145 -3.52 -31.01 -24.70
CA PRO A 145 -2.96 -32.19 -25.33
C PRO A 145 -3.62 -32.46 -26.70
N GLN A 146 -2.81 -32.78 -27.71
CA GLN A 146 -3.28 -32.85 -29.11
C GLN A 146 -4.46 -33.80 -29.34
N GLU A 147 -4.57 -34.87 -28.56
CA GLU A 147 -5.69 -35.82 -28.64
C GLU A 147 -7.02 -35.20 -28.21
N ASP A 148 -6.98 -34.31 -27.20
CA ASP A 148 -8.16 -33.64 -26.64
C ASP A 148 -8.59 -32.42 -27.45
N MET A 149 -7.75 -31.93 -28.37
CA MET A 149 -8.07 -30.85 -29.31
C MET A 149 -8.76 -31.35 -30.59
N LYS A 150 -8.87 -32.66 -30.79
CA LYS A 150 -9.49 -33.23 -31.99
C LYS A 150 -11.00 -33.00 -31.97
N HIS A 151 -11.50 -32.31 -32.98
CA HIS A 151 -12.93 -32.21 -33.22
C HIS A 151 -13.48 -33.51 -33.84
N GLY A 152 -14.74 -33.82 -33.55
CA GLY A 152 -15.43 -35.00 -34.06
C GLY A 152 -15.83 -35.96 -32.94
N PHE A 153 -16.37 -37.11 -33.32
CA PHE A 153 -16.76 -38.11 -32.32
C PHE A 153 -15.51 -38.81 -31.76
N PRO A 154 -15.38 -38.91 -30.42
CA PRO A 154 -14.25 -39.61 -29.80
C PRO A 154 -14.28 -41.11 -30.09
N VAL A 155 -15.47 -41.64 -30.39
CA VAL A 155 -15.71 -43.03 -30.80
C VAL A 155 -16.45 -43.00 -32.13
N PRO A 156 -16.09 -43.85 -33.12
CA PRO A 156 -16.79 -43.91 -34.39
C PRO A 156 -18.30 -44.15 -34.22
N VAL A 157 -19.12 -43.39 -34.96
CA VAL A 157 -20.59 -43.53 -34.98
C VAL A 157 -21.08 -43.80 -36.40
N ALA A 158 -22.15 -44.58 -36.53
CA ALA A 158 -22.83 -44.76 -37.81
C ALA A 158 -23.55 -43.45 -38.19
N ARG A 159 -23.30 -42.95 -39.41
CA ARG A 159 -23.96 -41.75 -39.92
C ARG A 159 -25.42 -42.07 -40.22
N ARG A 160 -26.34 -41.24 -39.72
CA ARG A 160 -27.76 -41.33 -40.11
C ARG A 160 -27.94 -40.76 -41.51
N GLU A 161 -28.59 -41.51 -42.39
CA GLU A 161 -29.02 -41.05 -43.71
C GLU A 161 -30.31 -40.23 -43.55
N SER A 162 -30.39 -39.10 -44.25
CA SER A 162 -31.64 -38.35 -44.39
C SER A 162 -32.53 -39.04 -45.42
N VAL A 163 -33.84 -39.11 -45.16
CA VAL A 163 -34.81 -39.51 -46.19
C VAL A 163 -34.83 -38.40 -47.24
N GLU A 164 -34.42 -38.70 -48.48
CA GLU A 164 -34.55 -37.78 -49.61
C GLU A 164 -36.04 -37.62 -49.97
N GLU A 165 -36.53 -36.37 -50.07
CA GLU A 165 -37.83 -36.01 -50.67
C GLU A 165 -37.73 -35.97 -52.21
#